data_AF-A0A137PAZ4-F1
#
_entry.id   AF-A0A137PAZ4-F1
#
_cell.length_a   1.000
_cell.length_b   1.000
_cell.length_c   1.000
_cell.angle_alpha   90.00
_cell.angle_beta   90.00
_cell.angle_gamma   90.00
#
_symmetry.space_group_name_H-M   'P 1'
#
loop_
_entity.id
_entity.type
_entity.pdbx_description
1 polymer ?
#
loop_
_entity_poly.entity_id
_entity_poly.type
_entity_poly.pdbx_seq_one_letter_code
_entity_poly.pdbx_strand_id
1 'polypeptide(L)'
;MLSNISNGLASLAAAEFQGYNFDKTEISKFIFKNPQLKKLEISTGHLNEDVISSILNLERLNQLYIKDSSWNNENELNISAENYSIKHFKYTGNGYNMNIVRIISLCKSLEVFEICDIAVLSSFVNTANNSFTEISTLLIASSFDIYSIELLLKLKKFDQIKFRGVCKFIELYNKIKRLKNCNWKSKCDYSIDTDEFTLIRKLK
;
A
#
# COMPACT_ATOMS: atom_id res chain seq x y z
N MET A 1 -12.80 22.25 -14.01
CA MET A 1 -13.78 21.14 -13.94
C MET A 1 -13.90 20.60 -12.52
N LEU A 2 -12.79 20.38 -11.81
CA LEU A 2 -12.78 20.05 -10.37
C LEU A 2 -13.45 21.12 -9.51
N SER A 3 -13.26 22.40 -9.82
CA SER A 3 -13.90 23.52 -9.13
C SER A 3 -15.42 23.38 -9.00
N ASN A 4 -16.10 22.90 -10.05
CA ASN A 4 -17.57 22.73 -10.06
C ASN A 4 -18.05 21.55 -9.21
N ILE A 5 -17.21 20.52 -9.05
CA ILE A 5 -17.49 19.32 -8.23
C ILE A 5 -17.02 19.53 -6.78
N SER A 6 -16.09 20.46 -6.57
CA SER A 6 -15.49 20.76 -5.27
C SER A 6 -16.41 21.52 -4.31
N ASN A 7 -17.64 21.88 -4.71
CA ASN A 7 -18.61 22.52 -3.81
C ASN A 7 -19.28 21.55 -2.81
N GLY A 8 -18.68 20.38 -2.60
CA GLY A 8 -19.14 19.38 -1.63
C GLY A 8 -20.33 18.60 -2.17
N LEU A 9 -20.07 17.52 -2.88
CA LEU A 9 -21.10 16.52 -3.15
C LEU A 9 -21.22 15.65 -1.90
N ALA A 10 -22.23 15.90 -1.06
CA ALA A 10 -22.40 15.21 0.23
C ALA A 10 -22.40 13.67 0.13
N SER A 11 -22.76 13.13 -1.04
CA SER A 11 -22.76 11.69 -1.34
C SER A 11 -21.44 11.14 -1.89
N LEU A 12 -20.44 11.99 -2.16
CA LEU A 12 -19.19 11.60 -2.80
C LEU A 12 -18.31 10.78 -1.84
N ALA A 13 -18.37 9.47 -1.96
CA ALA A 13 -17.62 8.55 -1.09
C ALA A 13 -16.26 8.14 -1.67
N ALA A 14 -16.04 8.30 -2.98
CA ALA A 14 -14.81 7.87 -3.64
C ALA A 14 -14.40 8.87 -4.73
N ALA A 15 -13.10 9.04 -4.92
CA ALA A 15 -12.53 9.84 -6.00
C ALA A 15 -11.30 9.14 -6.60
N GLU A 16 -11.08 9.37 -7.89
CA GLU A 16 -9.94 8.85 -8.64
C GLU A 16 -9.30 9.97 -9.48
N PHE A 17 -7.98 10.09 -9.38
CA PHE A 17 -7.16 11.04 -10.14
C PHE A 17 -6.11 10.26 -10.94
N GLN A 18 -6.47 9.89 -12.17
CA GLN A 18 -5.60 9.17 -13.11
C GLN A 18 -5.64 9.79 -14.52
N GLY A 19 -4.53 9.66 -15.25
CA GLY A 19 -4.45 9.86 -16.70
C GLY A 19 -4.53 11.29 -17.22
N TYR A 20 -4.92 12.26 -16.39
CA TYR A 20 -5.01 13.68 -16.75
C TYR A 20 -4.10 14.53 -15.84
N ASN A 21 -3.42 15.53 -16.39
CA ASN A 21 -2.55 16.42 -15.60
C ASN A 21 -3.38 17.47 -14.84
N PHE A 22 -3.97 17.05 -13.72
CA PHE A 22 -4.69 17.95 -12.82
C PHE A 22 -3.73 18.89 -12.10
N ASP A 23 -4.16 20.14 -11.92
CA ASP A 23 -3.46 21.11 -11.08
C ASP A 23 -3.45 20.62 -9.61
N LYS A 24 -2.26 20.51 -9.02
CA LYS A 24 -2.08 19.96 -7.66
C LYS A 24 -2.79 20.83 -6.60
N THR A 25 -2.87 22.15 -6.81
CA THR A 25 -3.61 23.06 -5.92
C THR A 25 -5.12 22.83 -6.03
N GLU A 26 -5.65 22.57 -7.23
CA GLU A 26 -7.06 22.17 -7.41
C GLU A 26 -7.37 20.83 -6.74
N ILE A 27 -6.48 19.84 -6.85
CA ILE A 27 -6.63 18.53 -6.18
C ILE A 27 -6.67 18.71 -4.66
N SER A 28 -5.70 19.43 -4.09
CA SER A 28 -5.65 19.72 -2.66
C SER A 28 -6.95 20.39 -2.16
N LYS A 29 -7.43 21.43 -2.86
CA LYS A 29 -8.71 22.09 -2.55
C LYS A 29 -9.90 21.14 -2.66
N PHE A 30 -9.92 20.27 -3.67
CA PHE A 30 -10.98 19.27 -3.82
C PHE A 30 -11.01 18.30 -2.64
N ILE A 31 -9.85 17.77 -2.24
CA ILE A 31 -9.74 16.82 -1.12
C ILE A 31 -10.20 17.49 0.17
N PHE A 32 -9.70 18.70 0.45
CA PHE A 32 -10.09 19.48 1.62
C PHE A 32 -11.60 19.73 1.70
N LYS A 33 -12.26 20.03 0.58
CA LYS A 33 -13.70 20.31 0.54
C LYS A 33 -14.58 19.05 0.54
N ASN A 34 -14.00 17.85 0.47
CA ASN A 34 -14.75 16.59 0.49
C ASN A 34 -14.31 15.68 1.66
N PRO A 35 -14.49 16.12 2.92
CA PRO A 35 -14.08 15.35 4.11
C PRO A 35 -14.81 14.01 4.29
N GLN A 36 -15.90 13.79 3.56
CA GLN A 36 -16.69 12.56 3.54
C GLN A 36 -16.08 11.43 2.70
N LEU A 37 -15.01 11.70 1.94
CA LEU A 37 -14.32 10.68 1.14
C LEU A 37 -13.89 9.50 2.01
N LYS A 38 -14.21 8.30 1.54
CA LYS A 38 -13.82 7.02 2.15
C LYS A 38 -12.72 6.35 1.36
N LYS A 39 -12.71 6.50 0.03
CA LYS A 39 -11.71 5.96 -0.87
C LYS A 39 -11.10 7.05 -1.74
N LEU A 40 -9.79 7.04 -1.90
CA LEU A 40 -9.07 7.90 -2.84
C LEU A 40 -8.06 7.08 -3.63
N GLU A 41 -8.08 7.24 -4.95
CA GLU A 41 -7.09 6.70 -5.85
C GLU A 41 -6.38 7.85 -6.58
N ILE A 42 -5.05 7.86 -6.56
CA ILE A 42 -4.27 9.00 -7.07
C ILE A 42 -2.94 8.54 -7.66
N SER A 43 -2.55 9.13 -8.78
CA SER A 43 -1.22 8.90 -9.36
C SER A 43 -0.11 9.69 -8.65
N THR A 44 1.11 9.15 -8.60
CA THR A 44 2.27 9.81 -7.99
C THR A 44 2.55 11.19 -8.58
N GLY A 45 2.33 11.37 -9.89
CA GLY A 45 2.47 12.67 -10.55
C GLY A 45 1.56 13.79 -10.03
N HIS A 46 0.52 13.45 -9.25
CA HIS A 46 -0.39 14.41 -8.61
C HIS A 46 -0.04 14.72 -7.16
N LEU A 47 1.00 14.09 -6.61
CA LEU A 47 1.37 14.30 -5.22
C LEU A 47 2.31 15.50 -5.09
N ASN A 48 2.10 16.27 -4.02
CA ASN A 48 3.05 17.21 -3.44
C ASN A 48 2.73 17.28 -1.93
N GLU A 49 3.45 18.14 -1.20
CA GLU A 49 3.25 18.29 0.24
C GLU A 49 1.81 18.68 0.60
N ASP A 50 1.20 19.61 -0.15
CA ASP A 50 -0.17 20.08 0.09
C ASP A 50 -1.22 19.01 -0.16
N VAL A 51 -1.09 18.26 -1.25
CA VAL A 51 -2.00 17.17 -1.61
C VAL A 51 -1.91 16.08 -0.57
N ILE A 52 -0.70 15.64 -0.20
CA ILE A 52 -0.53 14.60 0.82
C ILE A 52 -1.05 15.05 2.18
N SER A 53 -0.75 16.29 2.60
CA SER A 53 -1.26 16.83 3.86
C SER A 53 -2.78 16.85 3.88
N SER A 54 -3.41 17.23 2.76
CA SER A 54 -4.87 17.19 2.62
C SER A 54 -5.43 15.77 2.72
N ILE A 55 -4.75 14.78 2.12
CA ILE A 55 -5.12 13.36 2.21
C ILE A 55 -5.02 12.86 3.65
N LEU A 56 -3.89 13.13 4.32
CA LEU A 56 -3.63 12.66 5.67
C LEU A 56 -4.56 13.29 6.71
N ASN A 57 -5.11 14.48 6.43
CA ASN A 57 -6.12 15.12 7.27
C ASN A 57 -7.56 14.58 7.08
N LEU A 58 -7.81 13.66 6.13
CA LEU A 58 -9.14 13.09 5.94
C LEU A 58 -9.49 12.05 7.02
N GLU A 59 -10.31 12.43 7.99
CA GLU A 59 -10.73 11.56 9.11
C GLU A 59 -11.59 10.36 8.70
N ARG A 60 -12.18 10.38 7.49
CA ARG A 60 -13.07 9.31 7.00
C ARG A 60 -12.45 8.45 5.89
N LEU A 61 -11.26 8.80 5.42
CA LEU A 61 -10.57 8.09 4.35
C LEU A 61 -10.06 6.75 4.88
N ASN A 62 -10.70 5.65 4.48
CA ASN A 62 -10.32 4.31 4.90
C ASN A 62 -9.39 3.60 3.91
N GLN A 63 -9.41 4.02 2.64
CA GLN A 63 -8.69 3.40 1.54
C GLN A 63 -7.94 4.46 0.73
N LEU A 64 -6.61 4.31 0.66
CA LEU A 64 -5.74 5.16 -0.15
C LEU A 64 -4.95 4.33 -1.14
N TYR A 65 -5.19 4.54 -2.43
CA TYR A 65 -4.56 3.80 -3.51
C TYR A 65 -3.66 4.75 -4.29
N ILE A 66 -2.35 4.46 -4.31
CA ILE A 66 -1.36 5.25 -5.03
C ILE A 66 -0.81 4.45 -6.19
N LYS A 67 -0.90 5.02 -7.39
CA LYS A 67 -0.38 4.42 -8.63
C LYS A 67 0.82 5.23 -9.12
N ASP A 68 1.96 4.59 -9.25
CA ASP A 68 3.13 5.20 -9.85
C ASP A 68 2.92 5.36 -11.36
N SER A 69 2.98 6.59 -11.85
CA SER A 69 2.70 6.92 -13.26
C SER A 69 3.96 7.22 -14.08
N SER A 70 5.11 7.50 -13.46
CA SER A 70 6.42 7.66 -14.11
C SER A 70 7.43 8.22 -13.10
N TRP A 71 8.64 7.65 -13.06
CA TRP A 71 9.78 8.11 -12.28
C TRP A 71 10.12 9.56 -12.58
N ASN A 72 9.75 10.46 -11.68
CA ASN A 72 10.49 11.70 -11.51
C ASN A 72 10.93 11.76 -10.05
N ASN A 73 12.24 11.96 -9.91
CA ASN A 73 12.94 12.26 -8.66
C ASN A 73 12.30 13.48 -8.00
N GLU A 74 11.21 13.28 -7.28
CA GLU A 74 10.68 14.31 -6.42
C GLU A 74 11.53 14.32 -5.16
N ASN A 75 11.97 15.53 -4.80
CA ASN A 75 12.63 15.79 -3.53
C ASN A 75 11.84 15.12 -2.39
N GLU A 76 12.55 14.73 -1.34
CA GLU A 76 11.92 14.22 -0.13
C GLU A 76 10.86 15.22 0.36
N LEU A 77 9.62 14.76 0.49
CA LEU A 77 8.49 15.61 0.87
C LEU A 77 8.54 15.87 2.37
N ASN A 78 8.48 17.14 2.77
CA ASN A 78 8.45 17.53 4.16
C ASN A 78 7.03 17.42 4.74
N ILE A 79 6.60 16.18 4.99
CA ILE A 79 5.28 15.86 5.53
C ILE A 79 5.36 15.38 6.99
N SER A 80 4.49 15.94 7.83
CA SER A 80 4.41 15.66 9.28
C SER A 80 3.03 15.28 9.78
N ALA A 81 1.97 15.50 9.00
CA ALA A 81 0.60 15.14 9.38
C ALA A 81 0.48 13.62 9.52
N GLU A 82 -0.10 13.16 10.62
CA GLU A 82 -0.39 11.74 10.85
C GLU A 82 -1.86 11.44 10.53
N ASN A 83 -2.13 10.24 10.03
CA ASN A 83 -3.48 9.79 9.72
C ASN A 83 -3.83 8.53 10.53
N TYR A 84 -5.02 8.54 11.13
CA TYR A 84 -5.56 7.46 11.96
C TYR A 84 -6.81 6.78 11.36
N SER A 85 -7.19 7.14 10.12
CA SER A 85 -8.40 6.66 9.45
C SER A 85 -8.11 5.66 8.34
N ILE A 86 -6.96 5.79 7.66
CA ILE A 86 -6.54 4.93 6.57
C ILE A 86 -6.16 3.57 7.13
N LYS A 87 -6.97 2.57 6.79
CA LYS A 87 -6.79 1.17 7.18
C LYS A 87 -6.23 0.31 6.07
N HIS A 88 -6.44 0.72 4.82
CA HIS A 88 -5.95 0.00 3.66
C HIS A 88 -5.21 0.95 2.72
N PHE A 89 -3.92 0.71 2.55
CA PHE A 89 -3.06 1.39 1.60
C PHE A 89 -2.68 0.44 0.47
N LYS A 90 -2.91 0.84 -0.78
CA LYS A 90 -2.51 0.06 -1.96
C LYS A 90 -1.49 0.84 -2.76
N TYR A 91 -0.40 0.18 -3.14
CA TYR A 91 0.61 0.74 -4.03
C TYR A 91 0.79 -0.11 -5.27
N THR A 92 0.74 0.53 -6.44
CA THR A 92 1.05 -0.08 -7.74
C THR A 92 2.10 0.76 -8.42
N GLY A 93 3.30 0.24 -8.67
CA GLY A 93 4.34 1.02 -9.31
C GLY A 93 5.62 0.25 -9.56
N ASN A 94 6.47 0.78 -10.42
CA ASN A 94 7.71 0.12 -10.81
C ASN A 94 8.83 0.59 -9.89
N GLY A 95 8.92 0.02 -8.70
CA GLY A 95 10.06 0.18 -7.80
C GLY A 95 9.85 1.09 -6.59
N TYR A 96 10.98 1.50 -6.01
CA TYR A 96 11.06 2.16 -4.72
C TYR A 96 10.74 3.65 -4.79
N ASN A 97 9.93 4.13 -3.85
CA ASN A 97 9.67 5.56 -3.69
C ASN A 97 9.67 5.91 -2.19
N MET A 98 10.63 6.75 -1.77
CA MET A 98 10.79 7.17 -0.37
C MET A 98 9.55 7.91 0.15
N ASN A 99 8.89 8.71 -0.69
CA ASN A 99 7.69 9.44 -0.31
C ASN A 99 6.55 8.46 0.01
N ILE A 100 6.45 7.33 -0.69
CA ILE A 100 5.45 6.29 -0.40
C ILE A 100 5.72 5.63 0.95
N VAL A 101 6.99 5.28 1.24
CA VAL A 101 7.38 4.78 2.56
C VAL A 101 6.99 5.79 3.65
N ARG A 102 7.28 7.07 3.43
CA ARG A 102 6.98 8.13 4.39
C ARG A 102 5.47 8.23 4.64
N ILE A 103 4.65 8.26 3.59
CA ILE A 103 3.18 8.29 3.71
C ILE A 103 2.68 7.08 4.51
N ILE A 104 3.18 5.87 4.22
CA ILE A 104 2.80 4.65 4.95
C ILE A 104 3.14 4.78 6.44
N SER A 105 4.33 5.31 6.79
CA SER A 105 4.75 5.49 8.19
C SER A 105 3.90 6.52 8.97
N LEU A 106 3.19 7.39 8.26
CA LEU A 106 2.27 8.38 8.82
C LEU A 106 0.84 7.84 8.99
N CYS A 107 0.51 6.69 8.38
CA CYS A 107 -0.77 6.01 8.54
C CYS A 107 -0.77 5.09 9.77
N LYS A 108 -1.10 5.61 10.95
CA LYS A 108 -0.95 4.92 12.25
C LYS A 108 -1.95 3.78 12.49
N SER A 109 -3.06 3.78 11.78
CA SER A 109 -4.10 2.74 11.87
C SER A 109 -4.10 1.80 10.66
N LEU A 110 -2.98 1.73 9.94
CA LEU A 110 -2.86 0.89 8.76
C LEU A 110 -2.93 -0.60 9.12
N GLU A 111 -3.95 -1.28 8.61
CA GLU A 111 -4.19 -2.71 8.82
C GLU A 111 -3.71 -3.55 7.63
N VAL A 112 -3.86 -3.01 6.41
CA VAL A 112 -3.53 -3.71 5.17
C VAL A 112 -2.64 -2.84 4.29
N PHE A 113 -1.48 -3.36 3.93
CA PHE A 113 -0.67 -2.84 2.84
C PHE A 113 -0.77 -3.78 1.64
N GLU A 114 -1.31 -3.32 0.53
CA GLU A 114 -1.45 -4.08 -0.71
C GLU A 114 -0.39 -3.64 -1.72
N ILE A 115 0.35 -4.61 -2.27
CA ILE A 115 1.30 -4.41 -3.35
C ILE A 115 0.87 -5.16 -4.61
N CYS A 116 0.93 -4.44 -5.74
CA CYS A 116 0.61 -4.95 -7.07
C CYS A 116 1.83 -5.12 -7.99
N ASP A 117 3.05 -4.98 -7.45
CA ASP A 117 4.28 -5.39 -8.13
C ASP A 117 5.31 -5.81 -7.09
N ILE A 118 5.89 -7.00 -7.24
CA ILE A 118 6.91 -7.49 -6.30
C ILE A 118 8.28 -6.84 -6.49
N ALA A 119 8.57 -6.22 -7.64
CA ALA A 119 9.80 -5.47 -7.83
C ALA A 119 9.94 -4.40 -6.72
N VAL A 120 8.81 -3.80 -6.33
CA VAL A 120 8.68 -2.89 -5.19
C VAL A 120 9.13 -3.54 -3.89
N LEU A 121 8.71 -4.79 -3.64
CA LEU A 121 8.96 -5.45 -2.36
C LEU A 121 10.45 -5.59 -2.07
N SER A 122 11.26 -5.92 -3.07
CA SER A 122 12.70 -6.09 -2.89
C SER A 122 13.37 -4.84 -2.31
N SER A 123 12.97 -3.66 -2.78
CA SER A 123 13.46 -2.39 -2.29
C SER A 123 12.79 -1.96 -0.98
N PHE A 124 11.55 -2.40 -0.73
CA PHE A 124 10.82 -2.06 0.48
C PHE A 124 11.22 -2.89 1.70
N VAL A 125 11.72 -4.13 1.57
CA VAL A 125 11.90 -5.03 2.73
C VAL A 125 12.76 -4.41 3.85
N ASN A 126 13.90 -3.79 3.49
CA ASN A 126 14.78 -3.18 4.49
C ASN A 126 14.11 -1.94 5.13
N THR A 127 13.52 -1.08 4.30
CA THR A 127 12.89 0.15 4.77
C THR A 127 11.62 -0.13 5.57
N ALA A 128 10.76 -1.02 5.10
CA ALA A 128 9.55 -1.46 5.80
C ALA A 128 9.90 -1.99 7.19
N ASN A 129 10.95 -2.81 7.32
CA ASN A 129 11.38 -3.34 8.62
C ASN A 129 11.82 -2.26 9.63
N ASN A 130 12.30 -1.11 9.15
CA ASN A 130 12.84 -0.04 9.98
C ASN A 130 11.84 1.11 10.19
N SER A 131 10.98 1.39 9.21
CA SER A 131 10.17 2.60 9.16
C SER A 131 8.68 2.36 9.35
N PHE A 132 8.18 1.14 9.12
CA PHE A 132 6.75 0.87 9.28
C PHE A 132 6.41 0.61 10.74
N THR A 133 5.23 1.07 11.14
CA THR A 133 4.53 0.54 12.30
C THR A 133 4.20 -0.94 12.06
N GLU A 134 3.80 -1.65 13.11
CA GLU A 134 3.24 -3.00 12.90
C GLU A 134 1.96 -2.88 12.06
N ILE A 135 1.90 -3.64 10.97
CA ILE A 135 0.77 -3.70 10.03
C ILE A 135 0.24 -5.12 10.06
N SER A 136 -1.07 -5.31 10.20
CA SER A 136 -1.62 -6.67 10.31
C SER A 136 -1.31 -7.51 9.06
N THR A 137 -1.55 -6.97 7.87
CA THR A 137 -1.53 -7.76 6.62
C THR A 137 -0.73 -7.10 5.52
N LEU A 138 0.22 -7.85 4.94
CA LEU A 138 0.72 -7.59 3.58
C LEU A 138 -0.14 -8.40 2.59
N LEU A 139 -0.81 -7.73 1.66
CA LEU A 139 -1.57 -8.36 0.58
C LEU A 139 -0.80 -8.28 -0.73
N ILE A 140 -0.64 -9.42 -1.40
CA ILE A 140 0.02 -9.53 -2.70
C ILE A 140 -1.01 -10.04 -3.70
N ALA A 141 -1.36 -9.17 -4.65
CA ALA A 141 -2.48 -9.37 -5.57
C ALA A 141 -2.09 -9.26 -7.06
N SER A 142 -0.82 -9.53 -7.38
CA SER A 142 -0.26 -9.37 -8.74
C SER A 142 0.89 -10.35 -8.99
N SER A 143 1.45 -10.33 -10.20
CA SER A 143 2.56 -11.19 -10.63
C SER A 143 3.65 -11.31 -9.56
N PHE A 144 3.85 -12.54 -9.10
CA PHE A 144 4.80 -12.88 -8.04
C PHE A 144 5.99 -13.61 -8.65
N ASP A 145 7.15 -12.95 -8.66
CA ASP A 145 8.40 -13.67 -8.89
C ASP A 145 8.71 -14.50 -7.64
N ILE A 146 8.54 -15.81 -7.79
CA ILE A 146 8.80 -16.78 -6.74
C ILE A 146 10.24 -16.79 -6.25
N TYR A 147 11.21 -16.26 -7.01
CA TYR A 147 12.59 -16.10 -6.54
C TYR A 147 12.71 -15.03 -5.45
N SER A 148 11.83 -14.03 -5.42
CA SER A 148 11.83 -12.95 -4.42
C SER A 148 11.23 -13.34 -3.06
N ILE A 149 10.74 -14.59 -2.92
CA ILE A 149 10.11 -15.05 -1.68
C ILE A 149 11.02 -14.93 -0.45
N GLU A 150 12.33 -15.15 -0.60
CA GLU A 150 13.24 -15.11 0.55
C GLU A 150 13.32 -13.72 1.18
N LEU A 151 13.18 -12.66 0.38
CA LEU A 151 13.12 -11.28 0.85
C LEU A 151 11.80 -11.03 1.58
N LEU A 152 10.69 -11.49 1.01
CA LEU A 152 9.37 -11.40 1.63
C LEU A 152 9.33 -12.06 3.02
N LEU A 153 9.98 -13.23 3.17
CA LEU A 153 9.99 -13.96 4.44
C LEU A 153 10.88 -13.29 5.50
N LYS A 154 11.73 -12.31 5.14
CA LYS A 154 12.51 -11.48 6.08
C LYS A 154 11.73 -10.33 6.68
N LEU A 155 10.50 -10.07 6.22
CA LEU A 155 9.66 -9.02 6.77
C LEU A 155 9.37 -9.27 8.25
N LYS A 156 9.38 -8.19 9.04
CA LYS A 156 9.20 -8.18 10.50
C LYS A 156 7.96 -7.42 10.97
N LYS A 157 7.51 -6.44 10.19
CA LYS A 157 6.39 -5.53 10.51
C LYS A 157 5.00 -6.03 10.12
N PHE A 158 4.90 -7.29 9.73
CA PHE A 158 3.64 -7.87 9.26
C PHE A 158 3.29 -9.12 10.08
N ASP A 159 2.04 -9.25 10.51
CA ASP A 159 1.57 -10.45 11.20
C ASP A 159 1.28 -11.58 10.22
N GLN A 160 0.67 -11.22 9.08
CA GLN A 160 0.31 -12.15 8.03
C GLN A 160 0.63 -11.62 6.63
N ILE A 161 0.86 -12.55 5.70
CA ILE A 161 1.04 -12.27 4.28
C ILE A 161 -0.03 -13.06 3.53
N LYS A 162 -0.90 -12.33 2.83
CA LYS A 162 -1.99 -12.91 2.03
C LYS A 162 -1.62 -12.85 0.56
N PHE A 163 -1.80 -13.97 -0.13
CA PHE A 163 -1.60 -14.14 -1.56
C PHE A 163 -2.97 -14.30 -2.21
N ARG A 164 -3.20 -13.61 -3.34
CA ARG A 164 -4.45 -13.71 -4.11
C ARG A 164 -4.18 -13.73 -5.62
N GLY A 165 -4.34 -14.89 -6.25
CA GLY A 165 -4.26 -15.03 -7.70
C GLY A 165 -2.84 -14.87 -8.27
N VAL A 166 -1.81 -15.07 -7.44
CA VAL A 166 -0.42 -14.71 -7.81
C VAL A 166 0.49 -15.91 -8.06
N CYS A 167 0.29 -17.01 -7.33
CA CYS A 167 1.00 -18.28 -7.49
C CYS A 167 0.20 -19.39 -6.81
N LYS A 168 0.49 -20.66 -7.13
CA LYS A 168 -0.11 -21.79 -6.42
C LYS A 168 0.58 -22.03 -5.08
N PHE A 169 -0.18 -22.44 -4.07
CA PHE A 169 0.34 -22.69 -2.72
C PHE A 169 1.50 -23.68 -2.73
N ILE A 170 1.44 -24.73 -3.55
CA ILE A 170 2.50 -25.75 -3.65
C ILE A 170 3.86 -25.17 -4.06
N GLU A 171 3.85 -24.19 -4.94
CA GLU A 171 5.08 -23.56 -5.44
C GLU A 171 5.80 -22.86 -4.28
N LEU A 172 5.03 -22.19 -3.42
CA LEU A 172 5.54 -21.47 -2.25
C LEU A 172 5.94 -22.42 -1.11
N TYR A 173 5.08 -23.39 -0.82
CA TYR A 173 5.21 -24.31 0.30
C TYR A 173 6.52 -25.10 0.26
N ASN A 174 6.89 -25.60 -0.94
CA ASN A 174 8.13 -26.33 -1.13
C ASN A 174 9.37 -25.47 -0.86
N LYS A 175 9.32 -24.17 -1.17
CA LYS A 175 10.41 -23.24 -0.84
C LYS A 175 10.47 -22.95 0.65
N ILE A 176 9.33 -22.67 1.29
CA ILE A 176 9.26 -22.42 2.73
C ILE A 176 9.82 -23.60 3.54
N LYS A 177 9.49 -24.83 3.16
CA LYS A 177 10.02 -26.05 3.80
C LYS A 177 11.54 -26.19 3.71
N ARG A 178 12.15 -25.71 2.63
CA ARG A 178 13.60 -25.77 2.40
C ARG A 178 14.36 -24.68 3.16
N LEU A 179 13.71 -23.58 3.50
CA LEU A 179 14.31 -22.47 4.23
C LEU A 179 14.48 -22.82 5.71
N LYS A 180 15.73 -23.09 6.11
CA LYS A 180 16.11 -23.19 7.51
C LYS A 180 15.74 -21.88 8.22
N ASN A 181 15.13 -21.97 9.40
CA ASN A 181 14.72 -20.82 10.23
C ASN A 181 13.62 -19.93 9.62
N CYS A 182 12.73 -20.48 8.78
CA CYS A 182 11.56 -19.73 8.33
C CYS A 182 10.57 -19.48 9.48
N ASN A 183 10.35 -18.20 9.80
CA ASN A 183 9.40 -17.75 10.82
C ASN A 183 7.95 -17.68 10.32
N TRP A 184 7.67 -18.19 9.13
CA TRP A 184 6.33 -18.19 8.55
C TRP A 184 5.80 -19.63 8.47
N LYS A 185 4.48 -19.77 8.63
CA LYS A 185 3.76 -21.03 8.39
C LYS A 185 2.43 -20.71 7.70
N SER A 186 1.82 -21.70 7.05
CA SER A 186 0.46 -21.54 6.54
C SER A 186 -0.51 -21.32 7.72
N LYS A 187 -1.53 -20.49 7.49
CA LYS A 187 -2.59 -20.23 8.48
C LYS A 187 -3.44 -21.48 8.76
N CYS A 188 -3.66 -22.29 7.74
CA CYS A 188 -4.37 -23.57 7.79
C CYS A 188 -3.80 -24.51 6.72
N ASP A 189 -4.36 -25.70 6.61
CA ASP A 189 -4.04 -26.64 5.55
C ASP A 189 -4.78 -26.23 4.27
N TYR A 190 -4.03 -25.68 3.32
CA TYR A 190 -4.54 -25.28 2.01
C TYR A 190 -4.41 -26.43 1.01
N SER A 191 -5.33 -26.48 0.04
CA SER A 191 -5.14 -27.28 -1.17
C SER A 191 -3.87 -26.83 -1.89
N ILE A 192 -3.10 -27.78 -2.40
CA ILE A 192 -1.86 -27.52 -3.14
C ILE A 192 -2.09 -26.60 -4.37
N ASP A 193 -3.29 -26.66 -4.95
CA ASP A 193 -3.68 -25.95 -6.17
C ASP A 193 -4.42 -24.62 -5.91
N THR A 194 -4.55 -24.19 -4.66
CA THR A 194 -5.14 -22.87 -4.37
C THR A 194 -4.17 -21.75 -4.75
N ASP A 195 -4.70 -20.66 -5.28
CA ASP A 195 -4.00 -19.39 -5.51
C ASP A 195 -4.42 -18.29 -4.53
N GLU A 196 -5.31 -18.61 -3.59
CA GLU A 196 -5.62 -17.80 -2.42
C GLU A 196 -5.18 -18.53 -1.15
N PHE A 197 -4.20 -17.98 -0.45
CA PHE A 197 -3.72 -18.52 0.82
C PHE A 197 -3.08 -17.44 1.69
N THR A 198 -2.81 -17.77 2.94
CA THR A 198 -2.24 -16.86 3.93
C THR A 198 -1.13 -17.55 4.72
N LEU A 199 0.00 -16.86 4.83
CA LEU A 199 1.06 -17.17 5.77
C LEU A 199 0.89 -16.32 7.03
N ILE A 200 1.13 -16.91 8.19
CA ILE A 200 1.17 -16.23 9.48
C ILE A 200 2.56 -16.37 10.08
N ARG A 201 2.99 -15.34 10.81
CA ARG A 201 4.22 -15.39 11.59
C ARG A 201 4.07 -16.42 12.71
N LYS A 202 5.07 -17.27 12.89
CA LYS A 202 5.23 -18.10 14.09
C LYS A 202 5.48 -17.11 15.23
N LEU A 203 4.53 -17.02 16.16
CA LEU A 203 4.67 -16.20 17.37
C LEU A 203 6.02 -16.55 18.04
N LYS A 204 6.74 -15.51 18.47
CA LYS A 204 7.95 -15.67 19.26
C LYS A 204 7.63 -16.29 20.61
#